data_AF-A0A963XR56-F1
#
_entry.id   AF-A0A963XR56-F1
#
_cell.length_a   1.000
_cell.length_b   1.000
_cell.length_c   1.000
_cell.angle_alpha   90.00
_cell.angle_beta   90.00
_cell.angle_gamma   90.00
#
_symmetry.space_group_name_H-M   'P 1'
#
loop_
_entity.id
_entity.type
_entity.pdbx_description
1 polymer ?
#
loop_
_entity_poly.entity_id
_entity_poly.type
_entity_poly.pdbx_seq_one_letter_code
_entity_poly.pdbx_strand_id
1 'polypeptide(L)'
;ERLGVLTAHPDLAGKLAMARRLTAASSAEQASAGLDALTDDERTEFSELNNAYTARHGFPFIIAVRDNAKAAILAAFRRRLEQDNETEFSEACAQVERIAELRLKDMLPR
;
A
#
# COMPACT_ATOMS: atom_id res chain seq x y z
N GLU A 1 15.29 5.73 11.78
CA GLU A 1 14.25 5.09 12.60
C GLU A 1 13.18 4.47 11.70
N ARG A 2 12.66 3.28 12.03
CA ARG A 2 11.73 2.51 11.17
C ARG A 2 10.40 3.23 10.92
N LEU A 3 9.91 3.99 11.91
CA LEU A 3 8.67 4.77 11.79
C LEU A 3 8.77 5.88 10.72
N GLY A 4 9.93 6.54 10.60
CA GLY A 4 10.16 7.58 9.59
C GLY A 4 10.10 7.06 8.15
N VAL A 5 10.42 5.77 7.95
CA VAL A 5 10.30 5.12 6.63
C VAL A 5 8.84 4.82 6.30
N LEU A 6 8.05 4.41 7.31
CA LEU A 6 6.61 4.17 7.14
C LEU A 6 5.84 5.47 6.85
N THR A 7 6.14 6.55 7.58
CA THR A 7 5.46 7.84 7.39
C THR A 7 5.86 8.57 6.11
N ALA A 8 7.08 8.35 5.61
CA ALA A 8 7.51 8.86 4.31
C ALA A 8 6.93 8.06 3.13
N HIS A 9 6.34 6.89 3.39
CA HIS A 9 5.75 6.08 2.34
C HIS A 9 4.45 6.74 1.86
N PRO A 10 4.26 6.97 0.54
CA PRO A 10 3.03 7.59 0.06
C PRO A 10 1.86 6.65 0.32
N ASP A 11 0.75 7.21 0.80
CA ASP A 11 -0.43 6.45 1.15
C ASP A 11 -1.13 5.89 -0.09
N LEU A 12 -1.77 4.72 0.05
CA LEU A 12 -2.33 4.02 -1.11
C LEU A 12 -3.45 4.82 -1.78
N ALA A 13 -4.28 5.52 -1.02
CA ALA A 13 -5.38 6.34 -1.56
C ALA A 13 -4.87 7.59 -2.28
N GLY A 14 -3.85 8.26 -1.76
CA GLY A 14 -3.13 9.35 -2.39
C GLY A 14 -2.41 8.89 -3.65
N LYS A 15 -1.81 7.70 -3.66
CA LYS A 15 -1.25 7.10 -4.89
C LYS A 15 -2.34 6.81 -5.92
N LEU A 16 -3.50 6.29 -5.51
CA LEU A 16 -4.64 6.06 -6.41
C LEU A 16 -5.17 7.38 -7.02
N ALA A 17 -5.28 8.44 -6.21
CA ALA A 17 -5.67 9.77 -6.67
C ALA A 17 -4.59 10.42 -7.56
N MET A 18 -3.32 10.15 -7.29
CA MET A 18 -2.17 10.64 -8.03
C MET A 18 -1.65 9.67 -9.10
N ALA A 19 -2.41 8.65 -9.52
CA ALA A 19 -1.94 7.64 -10.47
C ALA A 19 -1.39 8.24 -11.79
N ARG A 20 -1.73 9.50 -12.12
CA ARG A 20 -1.17 10.26 -13.25
C ARG A 20 0.15 11.00 -12.97
N ARG A 21 0.64 11.05 -11.73
CA ARG A 21 1.83 11.79 -11.26
C ARG A 21 2.88 10.93 -10.56
N LEU A 22 2.68 9.61 -10.49
CA LEU A 22 3.64 8.69 -9.86
C LEU A 22 4.86 8.43 -10.76
N THR A 23 5.97 8.04 -10.13
CA THR A 23 7.15 7.55 -10.86
C THR A 23 6.81 6.27 -11.61
N ALA A 24 7.50 6.00 -12.73
CA ALA A 24 7.21 4.84 -13.59
C ALA A 24 7.15 3.50 -12.83
N ALA A 25 8.02 3.32 -11.82
CA ALA A 25 8.02 2.14 -10.97
C ALA A 25 6.74 2.01 -10.13
N SER A 26 6.23 3.11 -9.55
CA SER A 26 5.02 3.08 -8.72
C SER A 26 3.74 2.93 -9.56
N SER A 27 3.74 3.40 -10.81
CA SER A 27 2.62 3.17 -11.74
C SER A 27 2.56 1.71 -12.19
N ALA A 28 3.70 1.08 -12.50
CA ALA A 28 3.76 -0.33 -12.87
C ALA A 28 3.33 -1.26 -11.72
N GLU A 29 3.74 -0.93 -10.48
CA GLU A 29 3.31 -1.62 -9.27
C GLU A 29 1.78 -1.61 -9.12
N GLN A 30 1.11 -0.48 -9.35
CA GLN A 30 -0.35 -0.38 -9.19
C GLN A 30 -1.15 -1.01 -10.33
N ALA A 31 -0.69 -0.87 -11.58
CA ALA A 31 -1.33 -1.51 -12.73
C ALA A 31 -1.37 -3.04 -12.57
N SER A 32 -0.32 -3.63 -11.99
CA SER A 32 -0.27 -5.08 -11.76
C SER A 32 -1.34 -5.61 -10.79
N ALA A 33 -1.87 -4.76 -9.90
CA ALA A 33 -2.91 -5.11 -8.93
C ALA A 33 -4.34 -4.79 -9.41
N GLY A 34 -4.50 -4.21 -10.61
CA GLY A 34 -5.78 -3.74 -11.14
C GLY A 34 -6.35 -2.53 -10.39
N LEU A 35 -5.46 -1.75 -9.75
CA LEU A 35 -5.81 -0.56 -8.97
C LEU A 35 -5.99 0.71 -9.84
N ASP A 36 -5.56 0.65 -11.09
CA ASP A 36 -5.77 1.67 -12.12
C ASP A 36 -7.22 1.66 -12.67
N ALA A 37 -7.94 0.57 -12.49
CA ALA A 37 -9.31 0.36 -12.98
C ALA A 37 -10.38 0.36 -11.87
N LEU A 38 -10.11 1.02 -10.73
CA LEU A 38 -11.11 1.14 -9.66
C LEU A 38 -12.36 1.92 -10.13
N THR A 39 -13.54 1.50 -9.66
CA THR A 39 -14.75 2.32 -9.73
C THR A 39 -14.67 3.47 -8.72
N ASP A 40 -15.56 4.46 -8.86
CA ASP A 40 -15.58 5.59 -7.92
C ASP A 40 -16.03 5.17 -6.51
N ASP A 41 -16.92 4.19 -6.41
CA ASP A 41 -17.33 3.57 -5.15
C ASP A 41 -16.14 2.86 -4.48
N GLU A 42 -15.37 2.09 -5.25
CA GLU A 42 -14.16 1.44 -4.72
C GLU A 42 -13.11 2.46 -4.29
N ARG A 43 -12.90 3.53 -5.06
CA ARG A 43 -11.99 4.64 -4.65
C ARG A 43 -12.41 5.27 -3.33
N THR A 44 -13.72 5.43 -3.13
CA THR A 44 -14.29 5.97 -1.89
C THR A 44 -14.02 5.01 -0.73
N GLU A 45 -14.32 3.73 -0.90
CA GLU A 45 -14.06 2.69 0.11
C GLU A 45 -12.58 2.64 0.51
N PHE A 46 -11.67 2.64 -0.47
CA PHE A 46 -10.23 2.67 -0.22
C PHE A 46 -9.80 3.92 0.56
N SER A 47 -10.39 5.08 0.26
CA SER A 47 -10.07 6.34 0.95
C SER A 47 -10.57 6.33 2.39
N GLU A 48 -11.80 5.86 2.63
CA GLU A 48 -12.38 5.73 3.97
C GLU A 48 -11.57 4.76 4.84
N LEU A 49 -11.25 3.59 4.29
CA LEU A 49 -10.44 2.58 4.98
C LEU A 49 -9.05 3.13 5.32
N ASN A 50 -8.40 3.84 4.39
CA ASN A 50 -7.07 4.39 4.61
C ASN A 50 -7.07 5.51 5.67
N ASN A 51 -8.12 6.34 5.71
CA ASN A 51 -8.30 7.34 6.76
C ASN A 51 -8.49 6.67 8.13
N ALA A 52 -9.34 5.65 8.21
CA ALA A 52 -9.57 4.90 9.45
C ALA A 52 -8.28 4.21 9.94
N TYR A 53 -7.54 3.61 9.02
CA TYR A 53 -6.27 2.95 9.30
C TYR A 53 -5.22 3.93 9.82
N THR A 54 -5.05 5.07 9.15
CA THR A 54 -4.08 6.10 9.55
C THR A 54 -4.45 6.69 10.91
N ALA A 55 -5.74 6.91 11.19
CA ALA A 55 -6.22 7.39 12.48
C ALA A 55 -5.94 6.39 13.62
N ARG A 56 -6.01 5.08 13.35
CA ARG A 56 -5.76 4.02 14.34
C ARG A 56 -4.27 3.77 14.60
N HIS A 57 -3.48 3.62 13.53
CA HIS A 57 -2.10 3.15 13.61
C HIS A 57 -1.05 4.26 13.50
N GLY A 58 -1.44 5.45 13.03
CA GLY A 58 -0.55 6.63 12.95
C GLY A 58 0.38 6.65 11.74
N PHE A 59 0.22 5.73 10.78
CA PHE A 59 0.96 5.66 9.52
C PHE A 59 0.05 5.13 8.41
N PRO A 60 0.36 5.37 7.12
CA PRO A 60 -0.48 4.93 6.02
C PRO A 60 -0.43 3.41 5.82
N PHE A 61 -1.49 2.86 5.21
CA PHE A 61 -1.51 1.43 4.88
C PHE A 61 -0.49 1.09 3.79
N ILE A 62 0.38 0.12 4.07
CA ILE A 62 1.45 -0.31 3.17
C ILE A 62 1.28 -1.79 2.85
N ILE A 63 1.27 -2.12 1.56
CA ILE A 63 1.22 -3.50 1.05
C ILE A 63 1.97 -3.61 -0.28
N ALA A 64 2.63 -4.75 -0.51
CA ALA A 64 3.24 -5.10 -1.78
C ALA A 64 2.15 -5.41 -2.83
N VAL A 65 1.66 -4.38 -3.51
CA VAL A 65 0.58 -4.48 -4.50
C VAL A 65 0.88 -5.48 -5.63
N ARG A 66 2.15 -5.65 -6.03
CA ARG A 66 2.55 -6.62 -7.06
C ARG A 66 2.28 -8.09 -6.70
N ASP A 67 2.24 -8.40 -5.41
CA ASP A 67 1.95 -9.75 -4.93
C ASP A 67 0.45 -9.97 -4.65
N ASN A 68 -0.40 -8.93 -4.80
CA ASN A 68 -1.77 -8.95 -4.32
C ASN A 68 -2.76 -8.44 -5.38
N ALA A 69 -3.81 -9.23 -5.63
CA ALA A 69 -4.96 -8.74 -6.36
C ALA A 69 -5.79 -7.76 -5.51
N LYS A 70 -6.55 -6.86 -6.15
CA LYS A 70 -7.46 -5.90 -5.47
C LYS A 70 -8.27 -6.49 -4.32
N ALA A 71 -8.90 -7.65 -4.52
CA ALA A 71 -9.71 -8.30 -3.48
C ALA A 71 -8.86 -8.73 -2.27
N ALA A 72 -7.64 -9.20 -2.49
CA ALA A 72 -6.71 -9.55 -1.42
C ALA A 72 -6.24 -8.31 -0.66
N ILE A 73 -6.04 -7.19 -1.37
CA ILE A 73 -5.70 -5.90 -0.74
C ILE A 73 -6.83 -5.45 0.19
N LEU A 74 -8.09 -5.47 -0.26
CA LEU A 74 -9.24 -5.09 0.58
C LEU A 74 -9.40 -6.01 1.80
N ALA A 75 -9.25 -7.32 1.61
CA ALA A 75 -9.29 -8.29 2.70
C ALA A 75 -8.16 -8.04 3.73
N ALA A 76 -6.94 -7.80 3.25
CA ALA A 76 -5.80 -7.46 4.10
C ALA A 76 -6.05 -6.14 4.84
N PHE A 77 -6.62 -5.13 4.17
CA PHE A 77 -6.97 -3.84 4.76
C PHE A 77 -7.89 -3.99 5.96
N ARG A 78 -9.01 -4.71 5.78
CA ARG A 78 -10.02 -4.94 6.82
C ARG A 78 -9.43 -5.73 7.99
N ARG A 79 -8.70 -6.81 7.71
CA ARG A 79 -8.04 -7.64 8.74
C ARG A 79 -7.03 -6.85 9.56
N ARG A 80 -6.18 -6.07 8.89
CA ARG A 80 -5.08 -5.31 9.51
C ARG A 80 -5.57 -4.12 10.30
N LEU A 81 -6.64 -3.48 9.85
CA LEU A 81 -7.31 -2.42 10.60
C LEU A 81 -7.79 -2.88 11.99
N GLU A 82 -8.07 -4.17 12.18
CA GLU A 82 -8.52 -4.71 13.46
C GLU A 82 -7.36 -5.12 14.40
N GLN A 83 -6.12 -5.17 13.89
CA GLN A 83 -4.95 -5.58 14.68
C GLN A 83 -4.54 -4.52 15.72
N ASP A 84 -3.73 -4.94 16.69
CA ASP A 84 -3.04 -4.01 17.59
C ASP A 84 -1.85 -3.33 16.86
N ASN A 85 -1.40 -2.22 17.42
CA ASN A 85 -0.38 -1.38 16.78
C ASN A 85 0.99 -2.06 16.67
N GLU A 86 1.35 -2.96 17.58
CA GLU A 86 2.66 -3.62 17.56
C GLU A 86 2.72 -4.69 16.47
N THR A 87 1.67 -5.50 16.38
CA THR A 87 1.48 -6.48 15.30
C THR A 87 1.46 -5.79 13.95
N GLU A 88 0.67 -4.73 13.81
CA GLU A 88 0.52 -4.02 12.54
C GLU A 88 1.80 -3.29 12.12
N PHE A 89 2.54 -2.69 13.07
CA PHE A 89 3.83 -2.07 12.77
C PHE A 89 4.84 -3.08 12.23
N SER A 90 4.87 -4.28 12.80
CA SER A 90 5.74 -5.37 12.34
C SER A 90 5.34 -5.85 10.96
N GLU A 91 4.04 -6.01 10.70
CA GLU A 91 3.52 -6.42 9.39
C GLU A 91 3.80 -5.35 8.32
N ALA A 92 3.58 -4.06 8.63
CA ALA A 92 3.89 -2.96 7.73
C ALA A 92 5.39 -2.87 7.38
N CYS A 93 6.28 -3.11 8.34
CA CYS A 93 7.73 -3.18 8.06
C CYS A 93 8.06 -4.31 7.08
N ALA A 94 7.48 -5.49 7.26
CA ALA A 94 7.68 -6.62 6.34
C ALA A 94 7.19 -6.28 4.92
N GLN A 95 6.08 -5.55 4.79
CA GLN A 95 5.58 -5.08 3.49
C GLN A 95 6.54 -4.08 2.83
N VAL A 96 7.15 -3.16 3.59
CA VAL A 96 8.19 -2.25 3.05
C VAL A 96 9.40 -3.03 2.55
N GLU A 97 9.89 -3.98 3.33
CA GLU A 97 11.02 -4.84 2.96
C GLU A 97 10.72 -5.63 1.67
N ARG A 98 9.49 -6.15 1.55
CA ARG A 98 9.03 -6.85 0.35
C ARG A 98 8.97 -5.95 -0.88
N ILE A 99 8.45 -4.72 -0.74
CA ILE A 99 8.44 -3.74 -1.84
C ILE A 99 9.87 -3.40 -2.27
N ALA A 100 10.79 -3.21 -1.32
CA ALA A 100 12.19 -2.94 -1.62
C ALA A 100 12.86 -4.12 -2.36
N GLU A 101 12.59 -5.36 -1.94
CA GLU A 101 13.07 -6.58 -2.61
C GLU A 101 12.59 -6.64 -4.07
N LEU A 102 11.30 -6.41 -4.31
CA LEU A 102 10.71 -6.43 -5.65
C LEU A 102 11.32 -5.36 -6.56
N ARG A 103 11.55 -4.16 -6.03
CA ARG A 103 12.22 -3.07 -6.77
C ARG A 103 13.66 -3.40 -7.10
N LEU A 104 14.40 -3.99 -6.17
CA LEU A 104 15.78 -4.41 -6.41
C LEU A 104 15.84 -5.47 -7.52
N LYS A 105 14.91 -6.43 -7.52
CA LYS A 105 14.80 -7.44 -8.58
C LYS A 105 14.52 -6.86 -9.96
N ASP A 106 13.76 -5.77 -10.06
CA ASP A 106 13.51 -5.09 -11.34
C ASP A 106 14.74 -4.31 -11.85
N MET A 107 15.63 -3.87 -10.94
CA MET A 107 16.84 -3.12 -11.30
C MET A 107 18.02 -4.02 -11.71
N LEU A 108 18.00 -5.30 -11.31
CA LEU A 108 19.04 -6.25 -11.65
C LEU A 108 18.72 -6.94 -13.00
N PRO A 109 19.72 -7.09 -13.90
CA PRO A 109 19.53 -7.85 -15.13
C PRO A 109 19.20 -9.31 -14.80
N ARG A 110 18.26 -9.88 -15.56
CA ARG A 110 17.87 -11.29 -15.48
C ARG A 110 18.93 -12.21 -16.08
#